data_AF-A0A3R6LP71-F1
#
_entry.id   AF-A0A3R6LP71-F1
#
_cell.length_a   1.000
_cell.length_b   1.000
_cell.length_c   1.000
_cell.angle_alpha   90.00
_cell.angle_beta   90.00
_cell.angle_gamma   90.00
#
_symmetry.space_group_name_H-M   'P 1'
#
loop_
_entity.id
_entity.type
_entity.pdbx_description
1 polymer ?
#
loop_
_entity_poly.entity_id
_entity_poly.type
_entity_poly.pdbx_seq_one_letter_code
_entity_poly.pdbx_strand_id
1 'polypeptide(L)'
;MNAKKFSDAMSELDTKYVDEALNYKKKAQKPIWVKWGAIAACLCLMIPLTAFAVDIIQYNAAVDYLNSLGIAVEDLSDYSHKEIKEAAKTIDAGESNPLTEEILSLIPENKKPLDTPTQVTSEQIKELTPTMTREDVLSLLGDTQDVGSGIYIYLYEVDQQYLLRIPFASDEAQLGVAGEDLLKALVPISGDIAPMVYVNDTLYQIVDSQPNFADEKSSFNLLGKIENTVSSSEEPKENFQANDDIVGAAVYQYGDNIVVEFEGKYWLYEHYHNTDFDGNSDGYDPLPNNQTSGEEVSEQDPAAN
;
A
#
# COMPACT_ATOMS: atom_id res chain seq x y z
N MET A 1 -10.49 12.72 -125.22
CA MET A 1 -10.03 12.19 -123.91
C MET A 1 -9.43 13.33 -123.11
N ASN A 2 -10.07 13.74 -122.02
CA ASN A 2 -9.49 14.66 -121.03
C ASN A 2 -9.48 13.93 -119.67
N ALA A 3 -8.53 13.00 -119.52
CA ALA A 3 -8.33 12.21 -118.31
C ALA A 3 -7.96 13.05 -117.06
N LYS A 4 -7.73 14.35 -117.23
CA LYS A 4 -7.37 15.27 -116.14
C LYS A 4 -8.53 15.57 -115.18
N LYS A 5 -9.79 15.57 -115.63
CA LYS A 5 -10.92 15.97 -114.77
C LYS A 5 -11.39 14.88 -113.78
N PHE A 6 -11.08 13.62 -114.03
CA PHE A 6 -11.48 12.51 -113.15
C PHE A 6 -10.40 12.22 -112.09
N SER A 7 -9.12 12.39 -112.43
CA SER A 7 -8.01 12.20 -111.49
C SER A 7 -7.99 13.28 -110.39
N ASP A 8 -8.25 14.54 -110.75
CA ASP A 8 -8.27 15.65 -109.77
C ASP A 8 -9.44 15.50 -108.78
N ALA A 9 -10.62 15.09 -109.27
CA ALA A 9 -11.80 14.86 -108.42
C ALA A 9 -11.65 13.64 -107.49
N MET A 10 -10.86 12.63 -107.85
CA MET A 10 -10.63 11.45 -107.00
C MET A 10 -9.57 11.71 -105.93
N SER A 11 -8.56 12.53 -106.23
CA SER A 11 -7.49 12.92 -105.30
C SER A 11 -8.01 13.85 -104.18
N GLU A 12 -8.97 14.72 -104.51
CA GLU A 12 -9.62 15.62 -103.53
C GLU A 12 -10.60 14.88 -102.60
N LEU A 13 -11.23 13.81 -103.09
CA LEU A 13 -12.06 12.93 -102.27
C LEU A 13 -11.21 12.04 -101.35
N ASP A 14 -10.11 11.47 -101.85
CA ASP A 14 -9.26 10.60 -101.04
C ASP A 14 -8.59 11.39 -99.88
N THR A 15 -8.13 12.61 -100.14
CA THR A 15 -7.51 13.46 -99.11
C THR A 15 -8.49 13.91 -98.03
N LYS A 16 -9.72 14.31 -98.39
CA LYS A 16 -10.72 14.79 -97.43
C LYS A 16 -11.24 13.68 -96.51
N TYR A 17 -11.45 12.47 -97.03
CA TYR A 17 -11.91 11.32 -96.23
C TYR A 17 -10.76 10.67 -95.44
N VAL A 18 -9.52 10.73 -95.92
CA VAL A 18 -8.33 10.30 -95.16
C VAL A 18 -8.01 11.25 -94.01
N ASP A 19 -8.13 12.57 -94.20
CA ASP A 19 -7.99 13.56 -93.11
C ASP A 19 -9.12 13.45 -92.08
N GLU A 20 -10.36 13.18 -92.52
CA GLU A 20 -11.50 12.99 -91.65
C GLU A 20 -11.42 11.66 -90.86
N ALA A 21 -10.88 10.59 -91.46
CA ALA A 21 -10.61 9.32 -90.79
C ALA A 21 -9.41 9.38 -89.82
N LEU A 22 -8.37 10.17 -90.13
CA LEU A 22 -7.25 10.45 -89.20
C LEU A 22 -7.71 11.29 -88.00
N ASN A 23 -8.63 12.23 -88.19
CA ASN A 23 -9.19 13.03 -87.10
C ASN A 23 -10.25 12.29 -86.26
N TYR A 24 -10.98 11.32 -86.82
CA TYR A 24 -11.94 10.52 -86.04
C TYR A 24 -11.25 9.58 -85.02
N LYS A 25 -10.01 9.17 -85.29
CA LYS A 25 -9.18 8.41 -84.34
C LYS A 25 -8.47 9.28 -83.30
N LYS A 26 -8.62 10.61 -83.33
CA LYS A 26 -8.33 11.49 -82.20
C LYS A 26 -9.57 11.63 -81.30
N LYS A 27 -10.10 10.49 -80.84
CA LYS A 27 -10.81 10.50 -79.55
C LYS A 27 -9.82 11.08 -78.57
N ALA A 28 -10.15 12.26 -78.02
CA ALA A 28 -9.33 12.99 -77.08
C ALA A 28 -8.80 12.05 -76.00
N GLN A 29 -7.59 11.52 -76.21
CA GLN A 29 -6.80 11.01 -75.12
C GLN A 29 -6.52 12.26 -74.31
N LYS A 30 -7.26 12.43 -73.21
CA LYS A 30 -6.90 13.41 -72.18
C LYS A 30 -5.39 13.24 -71.98
N PRO A 31 -4.60 14.31 -72.12
CA PRO A 31 -3.15 14.19 -72.14
C PRO A 31 -2.75 13.38 -70.91
N ILE A 32 -1.83 12.44 -71.09
CA ILE A 32 -1.35 11.57 -70.00
C ILE A 32 -1.01 12.45 -68.77
N TRP A 33 -0.51 13.66 -69.01
CA TRP A 33 -0.31 14.73 -68.03
C TRP A 33 -1.55 15.15 -67.19
N VAL A 34 -2.77 15.17 -67.74
CA VAL A 34 -4.01 15.43 -66.97
C VAL A 34 -4.41 14.21 -66.14
N LYS A 35 -4.12 12.99 -66.59
CA LYS A 35 -4.33 11.79 -65.77
C LYS A 35 -3.34 11.73 -64.59
N TRP A 36 -2.06 12.04 -64.81
CA TRP A 36 -1.07 12.18 -63.74
C TRP A 36 -1.28 13.43 -62.89
N GLY A 37 -1.76 14.53 -63.47
CA GLY A 37 -2.06 15.77 -62.76
C GLY A 37 -3.28 15.64 -61.86
N ALA A 38 -4.31 14.88 -62.26
CA ALA A 38 -5.42 14.51 -61.39
C ALA A 38 -4.97 13.51 -60.30
N ILE A 39 -4.15 12.52 -60.63
CA ILE A 39 -3.60 11.58 -59.65
C ILE A 39 -2.67 12.29 -58.66
N ALA A 40 -1.82 13.22 -59.10
CA ALA A 40 -0.93 14.01 -58.26
C ALA A 40 -1.69 15.05 -57.44
N ALA A 41 -2.72 15.70 -57.99
CA ALA A 41 -3.59 16.60 -57.21
C ALA A 41 -4.43 15.83 -56.18
N CYS A 42 -4.92 14.63 -56.52
CA CYS A 42 -5.61 13.75 -55.57
C CYS A 42 -4.65 13.17 -54.52
N LEU A 43 -3.43 12.75 -54.89
CA LEU A 43 -2.39 12.36 -53.92
C LEU A 43 -1.99 13.55 -53.04
N CYS A 44 -1.83 14.76 -53.60
CA CYS A 44 -1.55 15.98 -52.84
C CYS A 44 -2.70 16.41 -51.92
N LEU A 45 -3.96 16.08 -52.23
CA LEU A 45 -5.11 16.27 -51.34
C LEU A 45 -5.25 15.14 -50.31
N MET A 46 -4.74 13.95 -50.60
CA MET A 46 -4.68 12.83 -49.64
C MET A 46 -3.53 13.00 -48.64
N ILE A 47 -2.42 13.65 -48.99
CA ILE A 47 -1.31 13.93 -48.08
C ILE A 47 -1.74 14.70 -46.81
N PRO A 48 -2.51 15.82 -46.88
CA PRO A 48 -2.99 16.48 -45.68
C PRO A 48 -3.96 15.59 -44.90
N LEU A 49 -4.89 14.89 -45.57
CA LEU A 49 -5.82 13.97 -44.90
C LEU A 49 -5.10 12.83 -44.17
N THR A 50 -4.00 12.32 -44.72
CA THR A 50 -3.17 11.32 -44.05
C THR A 50 -2.33 11.90 -42.92
N ALA A 51 -1.84 13.15 -43.04
CA ALA A 51 -1.09 13.80 -41.97
C ALA A 51 -2.00 14.13 -40.77
N PHE A 52 -3.23 14.61 -41.02
CA PHE A 52 -4.23 14.82 -39.98
C PHE A 52 -4.68 13.49 -39.35
N ALA A 53 -4.83 12.42 -40.13
CA ALA A 53 -5.17 11.10 -39.59
C ALA A 53 -4.04 10.52 -38.72
N VAL A 54 -2.78 10.67 -39.13
CA VAL A 54 -1.61 10.25 -38.34
C VAL A 54 -1.52 11.05 -37.05
N ASP A 55 -1.82 12.35 -37.09
CA ASP A 55 -1.78 13.21 -35.90
C ASP A 55 -2.82 12.82 -34.85
N ILE A 56 -4.04 12.46 -35.30
CA ILE A 56 -5.11 11.94 -34.44
C ILE A 56 -4.74 10.56 -33.87
N ILE A 57 -4.15 9.67 -34.68
CA ILE A 57 -3.71 8.34 -34.22
C ILE A 57 -2.61 8.46 -33.16
N GLN A 58 -1.62 9.33 -33.38
CA GLN A 58 -0.54 9.57 -32.41
C GLN A 58 -1.04 10.22 -31.13
N TYR A 59 -1.99 11.14 -31.24
CA TYR A 59 -2.61 11.76 -30.08
C TYR A 59 -3.38 10.73 -29.24
N ASN A 60 -4.25 9.93 -29.87
CA ASN A 60 -4.99 8.89 -29.16
C ASN A 60 -4.04 7.87 -28.52
N ALA A 61 -2.98 7.46 -29.23
CA ALA A 61 -1.95 6.58 -28.66
C ALA A 61 -1.21 7.21 -27.46
N ALA A 62 -0.93 8.52 -27.51
CA ALA A 62 -0.33 9.23 -26.39
C ALA A 62 -1.28 9.33 -25.19
N VAL A 63 -2.57 9.62 -25.42
CA VAL A 63 -3.61 9.64 -24.38
C VAL A 63 -3.77 8.25 -23.77
N ASP A 64 -3.87 7.20 -24.59
CA ASP A 64 -3.97 5.81 -24.12
C ASP A 64 -2.76 5.42 -23.26
N TYR A 65 -1.56 5.84 -23.67
CA TYR A 65 -0.34 5.63 -22.90
C TYR A 65 -0.37 6.34 -21.55
N LEU A 66 -0.70 7.63 -21.50
CA LEU A 66 -0.78 8.39 -20.24
C LEU A 66 -1.91 7.89 -19.33
N ASN A 67 -3.04 7.47 -19.91
CA ASN A 67 -4.13 6.80 -19.19
C ASN A 67 -3.67 5.48 -18.58
N SER A 68 -2.84 4.71 -19.28
CA SER A 68 -2.23 3.49 -18.71
C SER A 68 -1.27 3.76 -17.55
N LEU A 69 -0.71 4.98 -17.46
CA LEU A 69 0.08 5.46 -16.33
C LEU A 69 -0.78 6.03 -15.18
N GLY A 70 -2.10 6.10 -15.36
CA GLY A 70 -3.06 6.55 -14.36
C GLY A 70 -3.60 7.97 -14.57
N ILE A 71 -3.17 8.70 -15.60
CA ILE A 71 -3.60 10.09 -15.83
C ILE A 71 -4.92 10.07 -16.62
N ALA A 72 -6.00 10.59 -16.02
CA ALA A 72 -7.28 10.66 -16.70
C ALA A 72 -7.23 11.64 -17.87
N VAL A 73 -7.99 11.37 -18.94
CA VAL A 73 -8.01 12.23 -20.14
C VAL A 73 -8.57 13.62 -19.83
N GLU A 74 -9.44 13.70 -18.82
CA GLU A 74 -10.03 14.94 -18.31
C GLU A 74 -8.95 15.88 -17.73
N ASP A 75 -7.95 15.34 -17.05
CA ASP A 75 -6.85 16.10 -16.43
C ASP A 75 -5.85 16.61 -17.48
N LEU A 76 -5.85 16.00 -18.66
CA LEU A 76 -5.04 16.44 -19.80
C LEU A 76 -5.70 17.60 -20.57
N SER A 77 -6.91 18.02 -20.21
CA SER A 77 -7.67 19.02 -20.97
C SER A 77 -7.03 20.41 -21.02
N ASP A 78 -6.20 20.75 -20.03
CA ASP A 78 -5.43 22.00 -19.99
C ASP A 78 -4.18 21.97 -20.90
N TYR A 79 -3.81 20.81 -21.43
CA TYR A 79 -2.63 20.62 -22.28
C TYR A 79 -3.01 20.54 -23.76
N SER A 80 -2.17 21.12 -24.62
CA SER A 80 -2.35 20.98 -26.06
C SER A 80 -2.06 19.54 -26.51
N HIS A 81 -2.64 19.14 -27.64
CA HIS A 81 -2.37 17.82 -28.24
C HIS A 81 -0.88 17.60 -28.53
N LYS A 82 -0.14 18.69 -28.79
CA LYS A 82 1.30 18.63 -29.02
C LYS A 82 2.06 18.35 -27.72
N GLU A 83 1.68 19.02 -26.63
CA GLU A 83 2.29 18.79 -25.30
C GLU A 83 2.06 17.36 -24.83
N ILE A 84 0.84 16.84 -24.99
CA ILE A 84 0.49 15.45 -24.64
C ILE A 84 1.34 14.44 -25.42
N LYS A 85 1.49 14.62 -26.74
CA LYS A 85 2.32 13.73 -27.58
C LYS A 85 3.81 13.80 -27.23
N GLU A 86 4.34 15.01 -27.02
CA GLU A 86 5.75 15.18 -26.66
C GLU A 86 6.03 14.59 -25.28
N ALA A 87 5.14 14.81 -24.30
CA ALA A 87 5.27 14.25 -22.97
C ALA A 87 5.25 12.72 -23.00
N ALA A 88 4.27 12.11 -23.67
CA ALA A 88 4.21 10.65 -23.81
C ALA A 88 5.48 10.07 -24.43
N LYS A 89 6.02 10.72 -25.47
CA LYS A 89 7.26 10.31 -26.13
C LYS A 89 8.50 10.45 -25.25
N THR A 90 8.60 11.53 -24.48
CA THR A 90 9.72 11.77 -23.56
C THR A 90 9.69 10.75 -22.39
N ILE A 91 8.49 10.47 -21.86
CA ILE A 91 8.31 9.47 -20.79
C ILE A 91 8.62 8.05 -21.31
N ASP A 92 8.14 7.68 -22.50
CA ASP A 92 8.45 6.39 -23.16
C ASP A 92 9.95 6.20 -23.42
N ALA A 93 10.67 7.30 -23.68
CA ALA A 93 12.13 7.30 -23.82
C ALA A 93 12.88 7.21 -22.47
N GLY A 94 12.19 7.26 -21.33
CA GLY A 94 12.79 7.30 -20.00
C GLY A 94 13.54 8.60 -19.69
N GLU A 95 13.23 9.68 -20.42
CA GLU A 95 13.77 11.01 -20.21
C GLU A 95 12.79 11.85 -19.38
N SER A 96 13.27 12.92 -18.75
CA SER A 96 12.40 13.87 -18.06
C SER A 96 12.70 15.32 -18.45
N ASN A 97 11.64 16.12 -18.46
CA ASN A 97 11.67 17.56 -18.67
C ASN A 97 10.56 18.23 -17.82
N PRO A 98 10.52 19.57 -17.71
CA PRO A 98 9.53 20.23 -16.86
C PRO A 98 8.07 19.89 -17.18
N LEU A 99 7.75 19.67 -18.46
CA LEU A 99 6.41 19.30 -18.91
C LEU A 99 6.06 17.85 -18.51
N THR A 100 7.00 16.92 -18.59
CA THR A 100 6.73 15.53 -18.15
C THR A 100 6.58 15.44 -16.65
N GLU A 101 7.34 16.20 -15.86
CA GLU A 101 7.17 16.23 -14.39
C GLU A 101 5.80 16.80 -14.01
N GLU A 102 5.35 17.85 -14.69
CA GLU A 102 4.03 18.43 -14.49
C GLU A 102 2.91 17.44 -14.87
N ILE A 103 3.01 16.78 -16.03
CA ILE A 103 2.02 15.80 -16.48
C ILE A 103 2.05 14.53 -15.61
N LEU A 104 3.22 14.09 -15.16
CA LEU A 104 3.35 12.96 -14.22
C LEU A 104 2.82 13.33 -12.82
N SER A 105 2.82 14.61 -12.44
CA SER A 105 2.16 15.05 -11.20
C SER A 105 0.62 14.98 -11.25
N LEU A 106 0.04 14.82 -12.45
CA LEU A 106 -1.40 14.56 -12.65
C LEU A 106 -1.77 13.10 -12.47
N ILE A 107 -0.80 12.18 -12.37
CA ILE A 107 -1.08 10.82 -11.94
C ILE A 107 -1.73 11.00 -10.56
N PRO A 108 -3.04 10.68 -10.41
CA PRO A 108 -3.69 10.69 -9.11
C PRO A 108 -2.81 9.81 -8.27
N GLU A 109 -2.24 10.41 -7.23
CA GLU A 109 -1.13 9.90 -6.47
C GLU A 109 -1.47 8.46 -6.05
N ASN A 110 -1.14 7.46 -6.88
CA ASN A 110 -0.99 6.08 -6.49
C ASN A 110 0.33 6.11 -5.74
N LYS A 111 0.27 6.78 -4.59
CA LYS A 111 1.29 6.81 -3.57
C LYS A 111 1.66 5.36 -3.44
N LYS A 112 2.92 5.09 -3.72
CA LYS A 112 3.52 3.80 -3.41
C LYS A 112 2.95 3.39 -2.04
N PRO A 113 2.27 2.23 -1.93
CA PRO A 113 1.63 1.84 -0.68
C PRO A 113 2.64 2.04 0.43
N LEU A 114 2.25 2.78 1.47
CA LEU A 114 3.16 2.99 2.57
C LEU A 114 3.50 1.62 3.15
N ASP A 115 4.79 1.35 3.36
CA ASP A 115 5.24 0.07 3.89
C ASP A 115 4.86 -0.12 5.37
N THR A 116 4.37 0.94 6.02
CA THR A 116 3.93 0.96 7.42
C THR A 116 2.54 1.58 7.57
N PRO A 117 1.70 1.09 8.49
CA PRO A 117 0.44 1.72 8.86
C PRO A 117 0.60 3.17 9.32
N THR A 118 -0.44 3.96 9.14
CA THR A 118 -0.50 5.36 9.56
C THR A 118 -1.13 5.44 10.93
N GLN A 119 -0.55 6.25 11.81
CA GLN A 119 -1.09 6.44 13.15
C GLN A 119 -2.25 7.42 13.14
N VAL A 120 -3.35 7.01 13.75
CA VAL A 120 -4.58 7.80 13.94
C VAL A 120 -5.11 7.62 15.35
N THR A 121 -6.05 8.48 15.75
CA THR A 121 -6.71 8.41 17.06
C THR A 121 -8.10 7.80 16.96
N SER A 122 -8.61 7.21 18.05
CA SER A 122 -10.00 6.76 18.10
C SER A 122 -11.01 7.88 17.81
N GLU A 123 -10.70 9.12 18.16
CA GLU A 123 -11.57 10.27 17.88
C GLU A 123 -11.66 10.57 16.38
N GLN A 124 -10.54 10.48 15.64
CA GLN A 124 -10.56 10.61 14.18
C GLN A 124 -11.37 9.48 13.52
N ILE A 125 -11.31 8.26 14.05
CA ILE A 125 -12.12 7.15 13.54
C ILE A 125 -13.62 7.41 13.74
N LYS A 126 -14.04 8.03 14.86
CA LYS A 126 -15.45 8.39 15.09
C LYS A 126 -16.01 9.40 14.09
N GLU A 127 -15.14 10.21 13.48
CA GLU A 127 -15.58 11.16 12.45
C GLU A 127 -15.96 10.48 11.13
N LEU A 128 -15.62 9.19 10.96
CA LEU A 128 -15.98 8.42 9.78
C LEU A 128 -17.50 8.16 9.70
N THR A 129 -18.06 8.40 8.52
CA THR A 129 -19.49 8.17 8.25
C THR A 129 -19.70 7.10 7.18
N PRO A 130 -20.83 6.38 7.20
CA PRO A 130 -21.10 5.32 6.23
C PRO A 130 -21.07 5.74 4.77
N THR A 131 -21.28 7.03 4.48
CA THR A 131 -21.35 7.57 3.12
C THR A 131 -20.00 8.01 2.57
N MET A 132 -18.96 8.06 3.41
CA MET A 132 -17.61 8.44 2.97
C MET A 132 -17.09 7.42 1.96
N THR A 133 -16.52 7.95 0.88
CA THR A 133 -15.80 7.18 -0.12
C THR A 133 -14.41 6.84 0.37
N ARG A 134 -13.71 5.99 -0.38
CA ARG A 134 -12.31 5.68 -0.16
C ARG A 134 -11.45 6.95 -0.03
N GLU A 135 -11.61 7.88 -0.96
CA GLU A 135 -10.82 9.12 -1.00
C GLU A 135 -11.11 10.02 0.20
N ASP A 136 -12.38 10.09 0.63
CA ASP A 136 -12.74 10.85 1.84
C ASP A 136 -12.04 10.29 3.08
N VAL A 137 -11.99 8.95 3.21
CA VAL A 137 -11.33 8.28 4.34
C VAL A 137 -9.82 8.52 4.32
N LEU A 138 -9.17 8.36 3.17
CA LEU A 138 -7.73 8.64 3.03
C LEU A 138 -7.41 10.13 3.26
N SER A 139 -8.29 11.04 2.84
CA SER A 139 -8.11 12.47 3.09
C SER A 139 -8.26 12.85 4.57
N LEU A 140 -9.13 12.15 5.31
CA LEU A 140 -9.37 12.43 6.73
C LEU A 140 -8.31 11.78 7.63
N LEU A 141 -7.96 10.53 7.36
CA LEU A 141 -7.05 9.73 8.19
C LEU A 141 -5.60 9.75 7.71
N GLY A 142 -5.36 10.22 6.49
CA GLY A 142 -4.08 10.12 5.80
C GLY A 142 -3.97 8.82 4.99
N ASP A 143 -3.10 8.83 4.00
CA ASP A 143 -2.74 7.63 3.24
C ASP A 143 -2.10 6.61 4.17
N THR A 144 -2.20 5.34 3.83
CA THR A 144 -1.70 4.27 4.69
C THR A 144 -1.31 3.02 3.92
N GLN A 145 -0.90 1.98 4.65
CA GLN A 145 -0.57 0.70 4.08
C GLN A 145 -1.81 0.02 3.49
N ASP A 146 -1.74 -0.35 2.22
CA ASP A 146 -2.73 -1.24 1.59
C ASP A 146 -2.21 -2.68 1.63
N VAL A 147 -2.90 -3.55 2.37
CA VAL A 147 -2.58 -4.97 2.51
C VAL A 147 -3.46 -5.86 1.62
N GLY A 148 -4.28 -5.25 0.77
CA GLY A 148 -5.22 -5.94 -0.09
C GLY A 148 -4.58 -6.49 -1.36
N SER A 149 -4.95 -7.71 -1.75
CA SER A 149 -4.51 -8.34 -3.00
C SER A 149 -5.67 -8.38 -3.99
N GLY A 150 -5.86 -7.28 -4.73
CA GLY A 150 -6.95 -7.13 -5.71
C GLY A 150 -8.26 -6.54 -5.17
N ILE A 151 -8.27 -6.15 -3.90
CA ILE A 151 -9.26 -5.28 -3.26
C ILE A 151 -8.49 -4.30 -2.38
N TYR A 152 -9.06 -3.15 -2.03
CA TYR A 152 -8.37 -2.19 -1.14
C TYR A 152 -8.60 -2.60 0.31
N ILE A 153 -7.54 -2.81 1.08
CA ILE A 153 -7.62 -3.03 2.53
C ILE A 153 -6.62 -2.11 3.20
N TYR A 154 -7.10 -0.96 3.68
CA TYR A 154 -6.26 0.01 4.38
C TYR A 154 -6.08 -0.39 5.83
N LEU A 155 -4.82 -0.35 6.28
CA LEU A 155 -4.41 -0.73 7.63
C LEU A 155 -3.93 0.50 8.40
N TYR A 156 -4.63 0.85 9.48
CA TYR A 156 -4.29 1.96 10.37
C TYR A 156 -3.85 1.47 11.75
N GLU A 157 -2.96 2.21 12.40
CA GLU A 157 -2.61 2.07 13.80
C GLU A 157 -3.40 3.08 14.64
N VAL A 158 -4.33 2.60 15.45
CA VAL A 158 -5.23 3.41 16.27
C VAL A 158 -4.69 3.52 17.69
N ASP A 159 -4.46 4.74 18.14
CA ASP A 159 -3.95 5.11 19.47
C ASP A 159 -2.66 4.38 19.88
N GLN A 160 -1.86 3.94 18.90
CA GLN A 160 -0.64 3.12 19.09
C GLN A 160 -0.86 1.77 19.79
N GLN A 161 -2.11 1.32 19.87
CA GLN A 161 -2.50 0.12 20.61
C GLN A 161 -3.26 -0.88 19.76
N TYR A 162 -3.86 -0.47 18.65
CA TYR A 162 -4.74 -1.31 17.84
C TYR A 162 -4.47 -1.16 16.35
N LEU A 163 -4.71 -2.22 15.59
CA LEU A 163 -4.82 -2.21 14.15
C LEU A 163 -6.29 -2.15 13.75
N LEU A 164 -6.60 -1.26 12.81
CA LEU A 164 -7.89 -1.18 12.15
C LEU A 164 -7.73 -1.51 10.66
N ARG A 165 -8.54 -2.44 10.17
CA ARG A 165 -8.63 -2.77 8.75
C ARG A 165 -9.91 -2.20 8.16
N ILE A 166 -9.78 -1.38 7.13
CA ILE A 166 -10.92 -0.79 6.41
C ILE A 166 -10.91 -1.31 4.97
N PRO A 167 -11.81 -2.26 4.63
CA PRO A 167 -11.91 -2.77 3.26
C PRO A 167 -12.79 -1.87 2.39
N PHE A 168 -12.37 -1.64 1.14
CA PHE A 168 -13.21 -1.07 0.09
C PHE A 168 -13.32 -2.02 -1.10
N ALA A 169 -14.53 -2.19 -1.61
CA ALA A 169 -14.81 -3.09 -2.74
C ALA A 169 -14.31 -2.55 -4.09
N SER A 170 -14.22 -1.22 -4.23
CA SER A 170 -13.82 -0.50 -5.44
C SER A 170 -13.52 0.97 -5.11
N ASP A 171 -13.04 1.74 -6.08
CA ASP A 171 -12.78 3.19 -5.91
C ASP A 171 -14.05 3.98 -5.53
N GLU A 172 -15.19 3.64 -6.13
CA GLU A 172 -16.49 4.30 -5.86
C GLU A 172 -17.24 3.73 -4.64
N ALA A 173 -16.64 2.77 -3.91
CA ALA A 173 -17.32 2.15 -2.77
C ALA A 173 -17.41 3.12 -1.59
N GLN A 174 -18.57 3.11 -0.92
CA GLN A 174 -18.76 3.79 0.36
C GLN A 174 -18.38 2.88 1.52
N LEU A 175 -17.96 3.48 2.63
CA LEU A 175 -17.54 2.78 3.85
C LEU A 175 -18.62 1.85 4.41
N GLY A 176 -19.89 2.27 4.33
CA GLY A 176 -21.06 1.45 4.70
C GLY A 176 -21.25 1.22 6.21
N VAL A 177 -20.29 1.63 7.04
CA VAL A 177 -20.32 1.51 8.50
C VAL A 177 -19.88 2.83 9.14
N ALA A 178 -20.37 3.09 10.36
CA ALA A 178 -20.01 4.27 11.13
C ALA A 178 -18.68 4.04 11.88
N GLY A 179 -17.98 5.13 12.19
CA GLY A 179 -16.74 5.10 12.97
C GLY A 179 -16.86 4.34 14.29
N GLU A 180 -17.96 4.51 15.02
CA GLU A 180 -18.19 3.84 16.30
C GLU A 180 -18.31 2.31 16.17
N ASP A 181 -18.78 1.82 15.01
CA ASP A 181 -18.85 0.39 14.74
C ASP A 181 -17.48 -0.15 14.28
N LEU A 182 -16.69 0.64 13.56
CA LEU A 182 -15.31 0.30 13.20
C LEU A 182 -14.42 0.16 14.43
N LEU A 183 -14.61 1.01 15.45
CA LEU A 183 -13.87 0.89 16.72
C LEU A 183 -14.11 -0.45 17.45
N LYS A 184 -15.20 -1.15 17.16
CA LYS A 184 -15.46 -2.50 17.71
C LYS A 184 -14.67 -3.59 17.00
N ALA A 185 -14.13 -3.29 15.81
CA ALA A 185 -13.35 -4.21 14.99
C ALA A 185 -11.83 -4.02 15.19
N LEU A 186 -11.42 -3.17 16.15
CA LEU A 186 -10.02 -2.99 16.51
C LEU A 186 -9.41 -4.31 16.97
N VAL A 187 -8.26 -4.63 16.39
CA VAL A 187 -7.43 -5.76 16.81
C VAL A 187 -6.27 -5.18 17.58
N PRO A 188 -5.95 -5.62 18.80
CA PRO A 188 -4.75 -5.16 19.48
C PRO A 188 -3.53 -5.31 18.58
N ILE A 189 -2.74 -4.25 18.42
CA ILE A 189 -1.35 -4.41 18.02
C ILE A 189 -0.78 -5.23 19.14
N SER A 190 -0.46 -6.48 18.85
CA SER A 190 0.31 -7.26 19.80
C SER A 190 1.63 -6.54 19.93
N GLY A 191 1.72 -5.66 20.93
CA GLY A 191 2.98 -5.06 21.33
C GLY A 191 3.88 -6.18 21.80
N ASP A 192 5.19 -5.99 21.68
CA ASP A 192 6.12 -6.80 22.44
C ASP A 192 5.68 -6.74 23.91
N ILE A 193 5.08 -7.84 24.39
CA ILE A 193 4.80 -7.97 25.81
C ILE A 193 6.18 -8.06 26.48
N ALA A 194 6.34 -7.40 27.63
CA ALA A 194 7.66 -7.30 28.27
C ALA A 194 8.28 -8.70 28.39
N PRO A 195 9.60 -8.86 28.18
CA PRO A 195 10.24 -10.17 28.15
C PRO A 195 9.79 -11.08 29.29
N MET A 196 9.34 -12.27 28.92
CA MET A 196 8.81 -13.28 29.83
C MET A 196 9.50 -14.61 29.62
N VAL A 197 9.52 -15.40 30.69
CA VAL A 197 10.04 -16.76 30.71
C VAL A 197 9.07 -17.65 31.47
N TYR A 198 8.71 -18.79 30.89
CA TYR A 198 7.89 -19.80 31.55
C TYR A 198 8.79 -20.92 32.09
N VAL A 199 8.89 -21.06 33.43
CA VAL A 199 9.72 -22.06 34.10
C VAL A 199 8.93 -22.73 35.21
N ASN A 200 8.96 -24.07 35.27
CA ASN A 200 8.32 -24.90 36.31
C ASN A 200 6.86 -24.48 36.58
N ASP A 201 6.06 -24.44 35.52
CA ASP A 201 4.63 -24.10 35.54
C ASP A 201 4.32 -22.66 36.00
N THR A 202 5.32 -21.78 36.01
CA THR A 202 5.18 -20.37 36.42
C THR A 202 5.69 -19.45 35.33
N LEU A 203 4.91 -18.42 35.02
CA LEU A 203 5.29 -17.35 34.10
C LEU A 203 5.96 -16.22 34.89
N TYR A 204 7.15 -15.83 34.43
CA TYR A 204 7.93 -14.74 35.01
C TYR A 204 8.10 -13.62 33.99
N GLN A 205 8.06 -12.37 34.43
CA GLN A 205 8.25 -11.18 33.59
C GLN A 205 9.48 -10.39 34.08
N ILE A 206 10.25 -9.84 33.15
CA ILE A 206 11.42 -9.02 33.47
C ILE A 206 11.03 -7.78 34.28
N VAL A 207 11.87 -7.39 35.24
CA VAL A 207 11.68 -6.18 36.05
C VAL A 207 12.43 -5.01 35.42
N ASP A 208 11.82 -3.82 35.36
CA ASP A 208 12.48 -2.62 34.82
C ASP A 208 13.70 -2.18 35.66
N SER A 209 13.59 -2.28 36.99
CA SER A 209 14.66 -1.89 37.92
C SER A 209 15.50 -3.10 38.29
N GLN A 210 16.61 -3.29 37.56
CA GLN A 210 17.51 -4.42 37.74
C GLN A 210 18.47 -4.22 38.92
N PRO A 211 18.55 -5.15 39.89
CA PRO A 211 19.54 -5.08 40.96
C PRO A 211 20.94 -5.44 40.46
N ASN A 212 21.97 -5.06 41.23
CA ASN A 212 23.34 -5.42 40.90
C ASN A 212 23.73 -6.75 41.56
N PHE A 213 23.86 -7.81 40.75
CA PHE A 213 24.19 -9.16 41.20
C PHE A 213 25.70 -9.47 41.31
N ALA A 214 26.59 -8.46 41.26
CA ALA A 214 28.04 -8.67 41.21
C ALA A 214 28.60 -9.57 42.34
N ASP A 215 27.98 -9.56 43.53
CA ASP A 215 28.45 -10.24 44.73
C ASP A 215 27.61 -11.47 45.16
N GLU A 216 26.53 -11.81 44.43
CA GLU A 216 25.53 -12.81 44.87
C GLU A 216 25.60 -14.17 44.14
N LYS A 217 26.61 -14.40 43.29
CA LYS A 217 26.68 -15.60 42.43
C LYS A 217 26.63 -16.95 43.15
N SER A 218 26.97 -17.01 44.44
CA SER A 218 26.97 -18.25 45.23
C SER A 218 25.60 -18.65 45.78
N SER A 219 24.56 -17.81 45.66
CA SER A 219 23.21 -18.09 46.15
C SER A 219 22.26 -18.64 45.07
N PHE A 220 22.67 -18.63 43.81
CA PHE A 220 21.85 -19.03 42.67
C PHE A 220 21.85 -20.54 42.47
N ASN A 221 20.66 -21.13 42.40
CA ASN A 221 20.49 -22.55 42.07
C ASN A 221 20.08 -22.69 40.61
N LEU A 222 20.87 -23.39 39.79
CA LEU A 222 20.57 -23.60 38.37
C LEU A 222 19.31 -24.46 38.22
N LEU A 223 18.30 -23.92 37.52
CA LEU A 223 17.06 -24.63 37.17
C LEU A 223 17.17 -25.31 35.81
N GLY A 224 17.76 -24.63 34.82
CA GLY A 224 17.85 -25.14 33.46
C GLY A 224 18.34 -24.08 32.48
N LYS A 225 18.01 -24.27 31.20
CA LYS A 225 18.33 -23.34 30.11
C LYS A 225 17.11 -23.13 29.24
N ILE A 226 16.96 -21.94 28.68
CA ILE A 226 15.93 -21.66 27.68
C ILE A 226 16.12 -22.57 26.46
N GLU A 227 15.07 -23.28 26.07
CA GLU A 227 15.10 -24.31 25.02
C GLU A 227 14.51 -23.82 23.68
N ASN A 228 13.48 -22.97 23.72
CA ASN A 228 12.82 -22.43 22.54
C ASN A 228 12.21 -21.04 22.80
N THR A 229 11.70 -20.42 21.74
CA THR A 229 11.04 -19.10 21.78
C THR A 229 9.70 -19.10 21.06
N VAL A 230 8.82 -18.21 21.52
CA VAL A 230 7.59 -17.79 20.83
C VAL A 230 7.76 -16.37 20.28
N SER A 231 6.75 -15.83 19.60
CA SER A 231 6.79 -14.42 19.22
C SER A 231 6.87 -13.54 20.46
N SER A 232 7.56 -12.40 20.38
CA SER A 232 7.63 -11.36 21.43
C SER A 232 6.26 -10.79 21.83
N SER A 233 5.26 -11.04 21.00
CA SER A 233 3.86 -10.73 21.19
C SER A 233 3.05 -11.81 21.92
N GLU A 234 3.63 -12.98 22.18
CA GLU A 234 2.95 -14.15 22.74
C GLU A 234 3.51 -14.52 24.12
N GLU A 235 2.64 -14.86 25.07
CA GLU A 235 3.08 -15.41 26.35
C GLU A 235 3.67 -16.82 26.18
N PRO A 236 4.86 -17.08 26.73
CA PRO A 236 5.43 -18.42 26.82
C PRO A 236 4.53 -19.38 27.62
N LYS A 237 4.39 -20.62 27.14
CA LYS A 237 3.48 -21.63 27.72
C LYS A 237 4.16 -22.96 28.02
N GLU A 238 5.36 -23.18 27.50
CA GLU A 238 6.14 -24.40 27.70
C GLU A 238 7.29 -24.16 28.69
N ASN A 239 7.69 -25.21 29.42
CA ASN A 239 8.79 -25.09 30.36
C ASN A 239 10.10 -24.72 29.64
N PHE A 240 10.79 -23.71 30.16
CA PHE A 240 11.98 -23.08 29.56
C PHE A 240 11.76 -22.45 28.19
N GLN A 241 10.57 -21.90 27.96
CA GLN A 241 10.25 -21.08 26.79
C GLN A 241 10.32 -19.59 27.15
N ALA A 242 10.77 -18.77 26.20
CA ALA A 242 10.79 -17.31 26.31
C ALA A 242 10.09 -16.65 25.12
N ASN A 243 9.70 -15.39 25.25
CA ASN A 243 9.20 -14.57 24.13
C ASN A 243 10.28 -13.59 23.62
N ASP A 244 11.48 -13.66 24.17
CA ASP A 244 12.65 -12.89 23.75
C ASP A 244 13.76 -13.83 23.25
N ASP A 245 14.66 -13.33 22.40
CA ASP A 245 15.71 -14.13 21.76
C ASP A 245 16.88 -14.44 22.70
N ILE A 246 16.59 -15.28 23.70
CA ILE A 246 17.51 -15.68 24.77
C ILE A 246 17.70 -17.21 24.85
N VAL A 247 17.53 -17.92 23.73
CA VAL A 247 17.73 -19.38 23.68
C VAL A 247 19.12 -19.75 24.17
N GLY A 248 19.19 -20.73 25.07
CA GLY A 248 20.42 -21.18 25.72
C GLY A 248 20.85 -20.37 26.94
N ALA A 249 20.15 -19.27 27.28
CA ALA A 249 20.35 -18.55 28.54
C ALA A 249 20.12 -19.46 29.74
N ALA A 250 20.95 -19.31 30.78
CA ALA A 250 20.84 -20.12 31.99
C ALA A 250 19.83 -19.47 32.95
N VAL A 251 18.91 -20.28 33.50
CA VAL A 251 17.89 -19.82 34.44
C VAL A 251 18.22 -20.31 35.83
N TYR A 252 18.22 -19.41 36.80
CA TYR A 252 18.54 -19.69 38.20
C TYR A 252 17.38 -19.28 39.13
N GLN A 253 17.16 -20.04 40.19
CA GLN A 253 16.24 -19.69 41.27
C GLN A 253 16.84 -18.56 42.13
N TYR A 254 16.03 -17.56 42.47
CA TYR A 254 16.38 -16.46 43.37
C TYR A 254 15.20 -16.07 44.28
N GLY A 255 15.15 -16.63 45.49
CA GLY A 255 13.97 -16.48 46.35
C GLY A 255 12.74 -17.08 45.67
N ASP A 256 11.65 -16.31 45.60
CA ASP A 256 10.45 -16.67 44.83
C ASP A 256 10.58 -16.32 43.33
N ASN A 257 11.62 -15.59 42.95
CA ASN A 257 11.84 -15.08 41.60
C ASN A 257 12.88 -15.93 40.84
N ILE A 258 13.15 -15.56 39.59
CA ILE A 258 14.24 -16.14 38.82
C ILE A 258 15.23 -15.08 38.34
N VAL A 259 16.46 -15.52 38.10
CA VAL A 259 17.49 -14.74 37.44
C VAL A 259 17.90 -15.46 36.17
N VAL A 260 17.91 -14.74 35.05
CA VAL A 260 18.34 -15.24 33.74
C VAL A 260 19.73 -14.68 33.44
N GLU A 261 20.69 -15.58 33.17
CA GLU A 261 22.03 -15.20 32.70
C GLU A 261 22.09 -15.28 31.18
N PHE A 262 22.33 -14.11 30.58
CA PHE A 262 22.51 -13.96 29.13
C PHE A 262 23.65 -12.98 28.86
N GLU A 263 24.56 -13.36 27.96
CA GLU A 263 25.76 -12.58 27.62
C GLU A 263 26.64 -12.18 28.83
N GLY A 264 26.67 -13.03 29.88
CA GLY A 264 27.45 -12.77 31.10
C GLY A 264 26.86 -11.69 32.01
N LYS A 265 25.61 -11.27 31.75
CA LYS A 265 24.80 -10.40 32.62
C LYS A 265 23.64 -11.17 33.20
N TYR A 266 23.18 -10.73 34.37
CA TYR A 266 22.07 -11.32 35.11
C TYR A 266 20.87 -10.38 35.10
N TRP A 267 19.70 -10.92 34.80
CA TRP A 267 18.44 -10.19 34.71
C TRP A 267 17.41 -10.82 35.63
N LEU A 268 16.83 -10.04 36.53
CA LEU A 268 15.76 -10.42 37.44
C LEU A 268 14.43 -10.47 36.70
N TYR A 269 13.71 -11.58 36.90
CA TYR A 269 12.32 -11.74 36.49
C TYR A 269 11.48 -12.12 37.71
N GLU A 270 10.31 -11.50 37.83
CA GLU A 270 9.37 -11.71 38.93
C GLU A 270 8.14 -12.48 38.45
N HIS A 271 7.39 -13.07 39.39
CA HIS A 271 6.12 -13.73 39.08
C HIS A 271 5.20 -12.79 38.31
N TYR A 272 4.78 -13.22 37.13
CA TYR A 272 3.75 -12.50 36.40
C TYR A 272 2.39 -12.77 37.03
N HIS A 273 1.84 -11.74 37.67
CA HIS A 273 0.43 -11.73 38.05
C HIS A 273 -0.34 -11.10 36.90
N ASN A 274 -1.14 -11.92 36.19
CA ASN A 274 -2.13 -11.37 35.29
C ASN A 274 -3.12 -10.57 36.16
N THR A 275 -2.94 -9.25 36.22
CA THR A 275 -3.98 -8.38 36.70
C THR A 275 -5.04 -8.41 35.61
N ASP A 276 -5.96 -9.37 35.71
CA ASP A 276 -7.21 -9.27 35.01
C ASP A 276 -7.70 -7.83 35.20
N PHE A 277 -8.06 -7.20 34.09
CA PHE A 277 -8.68 -5.88 34.01
C PHE A 277 -10.09 -5.90 34.62
N ASP A 278 -10.27 -6.60 35.74
CA ASP A 278 -11.38 -6.49 36.65
C ASP A 278 -11.10 -5.28 37.52
N GLY A 279 -11.42 -4.10 36.98
CA GLY A 279 -11.55 -2.86 37.73
C GLY A 279 -12.70 -2.93 38.75
N ASN A 280 -12.71 -3.96 39.59
CA ASN A 280 -13.38 -3.97 40.86
C ASN A 280 -12.30 -4.01 41.95
N SER A 281 -11.95 -2.82 42.44
CA SER A 281 -11.36 -2.66 43.75
C SER A 281 -12.40 -3.11 44.78
N ASP A 282 -12.50 -4.43 44.99
CA ASP A 282 -13.09 -4.95 46.21
C ASP A 282 -12.10 -4.62 47.33
N GLY A 283 -12.34 -3.45 47.93
CA GLY A 283 -11.69 -2.99 49.13
C GLY A 283 -11.83 -4.03 50.23
N TYR A 284 -10.82 -4.89 50.34
CA TYR A 284 -10.43 -5.48 51.61
C TYR A 284 -9.22 -4.71 52.11
N ASP A 285 -9.50 -3.58 52.75
CA ASP A 285 -8.62 -3.08 53.81
C ASP A 285 -8.48 -4.22 54.84
N PRO A 286 -7.26 -4.75 55.09
CA PRO A 286 -7.05 -5.53 56.29
C PRO A 286 -7.24 -4.57 57.47
N LEU A 287 -8.31 -4.77 58.22
CA LEU A 287 -8.56 -4.09 59.49
C LEU A 287 -7.27 -4.08 60.33
N PRO A 288 -6.85 -2.93 60.89
CA PRO A 288 -5.70 -2.88 61.77
C PRO A 288 -6.01 -3.72 63.01
N ASN A 289 -5.31 -4.84 63.17
CA ASN A 289 -5.48 -5.67 64.34
C ASN A 289 -4.95 -4.89 65.56
N ASN A 290 -5.91 -4.45 66.35
CA ASN A 290 -5.70 -3.69 67.56
C ASN A 290 -4.99 -4.57 68.59
N GLN A 291 -4.16 -3.92 69.38
CA GLN A 291 -3.45 -4.46 70.53
C GLN A 291 -4.35 -5.38 71.36
N THR A 292 -3.88 -6.59 71.63
CA THR A 292 -4.19 -7.29 72.88
C THR A 292 -2.87 -7.67 73.52
N SER A 293 -2.38 -6.75 74.37
CA SER A 293 -1.48 -7.08 75.46
C SER A 293 -2.21 -8.03 76.40
N GLY A 294 -2.02 -9.33 76.19
CA GLY A 294 -2.41 -10.36 77.15
C GLY A 294 -1.27 -10.53 78.15
N GLU A 295 -1.58 -10.23 79.40
CA GLU A 295 -0.71 -10.20 80.56
C GLU A 295 0.18 -11.44 80.73
N GLU A 296 1.44 -11.16 81.04
CA GLU A 296 2.35 -12.02 81.76
C GLU A 296 1.69 -12.42 83.10
N VAL A 297 1.16 -13.63 83.21
CA VAL A 297 0.73 -14.17 84.51
C VAL A 297 1.84 -15.05 85.05
N SER A 298 2.52 -14.46 86.02
CA SER A 298 3.54 -14.98 86.91
C SER A 298 3.27 -16.39 87.45
N GLU A 299 4.35 -17.18 87.50
CA GLU A 299 4.52 -18.32 88.38
C GLU A 299 4.07 -18.01 89.81
N GLN A 300 3.19 -18.85 90.36
CA GLN A 300 3.15 -19.08 91.80
C GLN A 300 2.61 -20.47 92.10
N ASP A 301 3.53 -21.41 92.31
CA ASP A 301 3.31 -22.57 93.18
C ASP A 301 3.44 -22.08 94.63
N PRO A 302 2.43 -22.33 95.49
CA PRO A 302 2.76 -23.12 96.67
C PRO A 302 1.63 -24.06 97.13
N ALA A 303 1.99 -25.33 97.23
CA ALA A 303 1.78 -26.23 98.37
C ALA A 303 0.36 -26.65 98.83
N ALA A 304 0.28 -27.98 99.04
CA ALA A 304 -0.50 -28.72 100.04
C ALA A 304 -2.02 -28.86 99.82
N ASN A 305 -2.48 -30.06 99.46
CA ASN A 305 -2.77 -31.18 100.38
C ASN A 305 -3.09 -32.46 99.59
#